data_AF-A0A0V1Q2A8-F1
#
_entry.id   AF-A0A0V1Q2A8-F1
#
_cell.length_a   1.000
_cell.length_b   1.000
_cell.length_c   1.000
_cell.angle_alpha   90.00
_cell.angle_beta   90.00
_cell.angle_gamma   90.00
#
_symmetry.space_group_name_H-M   'P 1'
#
loop_
_entity.id
_entity.type
_entity.pdbx_description
1 polymer ?
#
loop_
_entity_poly.entity_id
_entity_poly.type
_entity_poly.pdbx_seq_one_letter_code
_entity_poly.pdbx_strand_id
1 'polypeptide(L)'
;MSAHVIETNEDISKDIFEEEKNLFEVESNALYQKVIGSKGLQTIPSKNLTIINKNDSIKTKVTQITNLLRSQTEPLLIAGKSNAISKMLTISELLKSTIRNDHPTVRLKQYNKLTKQSSLHNPNYKQTNKTVKQRNNVDNFMNDAGIHGHKIYQLPILYILFVPKEDSSLELSGWSHQDN
;
A
#
# COMPACT_ATOMS: atom_id res chain seq x y z
N MET A 1 -25.84 -31.13 19.08
CA MET A 1 -24.56 -30.84 19.77
C MET A 1 -23.78 -29.89 18.87
N SER A 2 -23.79 -28.59 19.17
CA SER A 2 -23.02 -27.59 18.42
C SER A 2 -21.58 -27.61 18.91
N ALA A 3 -20.65 -27.85 17.99
CA ALA A 3 -19.23 -27.68 18.26
C ALA A 3 -18.95 -26.18 18.46
N HIS A 4 -18.59 -25.78 19.69
CA HIS A 4 -17.97 -24.48 19.91
C HIS A 4 -16.57 -24.52 19.29
N VAL A 5 -16.43 -23.92 18.12
CA VAL A 5 -15.13 -23.63 17.52
C VAL A 5 -14.49 -22.56 18.39
N ILE A 6 -13.45 -22.94 19.13
CA ILE A 6 -12.62 -21.99 19.88
C ILE A 6 -11.65 -21.40 18.85
N GLU A 7 -11.92 -20.19 18.39
CA GLU A 7 -10.98 -19.43 17.55
C GLU A 7 -9.67 -19.22 18.30
N THR A 8 -8.56 -19.56 17.67
CA THR A 8 -7.24 -19.38 18.28
C THR A 8 -6.77 -17.94 18.10
N ASN A 9 -5.89 -17.44 18.99
CA ASN A 9 -5.29 -16.11 18.84
C ASN A 9 -4.54 -15.91 17.49
N GLU A 10 -4.11 -17.00 16.86
CA GLU A 10 -3.47 -16.95 15.53
C GLU A 10 -4.48 -16.70 14.40
N ASP A 11 -5.69 -17.24 14.52
CA ASP A 11 -6.75 -17.05 13.53
C ASP A 11 -7.24 -15.60 13.55
N ILE A 12 -7.50 -15.06 14.75
CA ILE A 12 -7.86 -13.64 14.95
C ILE A 12 -6.79 -12.69 14.37
N SER A 13 -5.51 -13.01 14.55
CA SER A 13 -4.43 -12.17 14.00
C SER A 13 -4.33 -12.22 12.48
N LYS A 14 -4.69 -13.35 11.85
CA LYS A 14 -4.71 -13.47 10.38
C LYS A 14 -5.89 -12.72 9.80
N ASP A 15 -7.05 -12.80 10.43
CA ASP A 15 -8.26 -12.11 9.98
C ASP A 15 -8.07 -10.60 10.03
N ILE A 16 -7.53 -10.06 11.12
CA ILE A 16 -7.16 -8.63 11.23
C ILE A 16 -6.18 -8.23 10.12
N PHE A 17 -5.20 -9.07 9.81
CA PHE A 17 -4.22 -8.76 8.76
C PHE A 17 -4.86 -8.71 7.37
N GLU A 18 -5.75 -9.65 7.06
CA GLU A 18 -6.46 -9.68 5.79
C GLU A 18 -7.45 -8.52 5.67
N GLU A 19 -8.12 -8.15 6.76
CA GLU A 19 -8.96 -6.94 6.83
C GLU A 19 -8.15 -5.66 6.58
N GLU A 20 -7.00 -5.49 7.24
CA GLU A 20 -6.12 -4.33 7.05
C GLU A 20 -5.56 -4.26 5.62
N LYS A 21 -5.35 -5.40 4.98
CA LYS A 21 -4.93 -5.50 3.58
C LYS A 21 -6.07 -5.13 2.64
N ASN A 22 -7.26 -5.69 2.84
CA ASN A 22 -8.45 -5.38 2.06
C ASN A 22 -8.81 -3.90 2.14
N LEU A 23 -8.74 -3.32 3.34
CA LEU A 23 -8.96 -1.89 3.55
C LEU A 23 -7.98 -1.04 2.73
N PHE A 24 -6.69 -1.38 2.76
CA PHE A 24 -5.66 -0.68 1.97
C PHE A 24 -5.97 -0.73 0.46
N GLU A 25 -6.40 -1.88 -0.06
CA GLU A 25 -6.74 -2.03 -1.47
C GLU A 25 -8.00 -1.24 -1.85
N VAL A 26 -9.03 -1.25 -0.99
CA VAL A 26 -10.27 -0.50 -1.17
C VAL A 26 -10.01 1.02 -1.13
N GLU A 27 -9.25 1.51 -0.14
CA GLU A 27 -8.90 2.93 -0.03
C GLU A 27 -8.05 3.40 -1.22
N SER A 28 -7.13 2.55 -1.69
CA SER A 28 -6.31 2.85 -2.87
C SER A 28 -7.16 2.94 -4.14
N ASN A 29 -8.13 2.05 -4.31
CA ASN A 29 -9.09 2.11 -5.41
C ASN A 29 -9.97 3.36 -5.31
N ALA A 30 -10.51 3.66 -4.13
CA ALA A 30 -11.34 4.84 -3.91
C ALA A 30 -10.57 6.14 -4.18
N LEU A 31 -9.30 6.22 -3.76
CA LEU A 31 -8.43 7.35 -4.06
C LEU A 31 -8.21 7.49 -5.56
N TYR A 32 -7.90 6.39 -6.26
CA TYR A 32 -7.74 6.40 -7.70
C TYR A 32 -9.02 6.92 -8.39
N GLN A 33 -10.17 6.29 -8.11
CA GLN A 33 -11.45 6.69 -8.70
C GLN A 33 -11.82 8.15 -8.39
N LYS A 34 -11.46 8.68 -7.22
CA LYS A 34 -11.61 10.11 -6.92
C LYS A 34 -10.77 10.99 -7.82
N VAL A 35 -9.50 10.63 -8.04
CA VAL A 35 -8.57 11.40 -8.87
C VAL A 35 -8.99 11.38 -10.34
N ILE A 36 -9.46 10.25 -10.87
CA ILE A 36 -9.84 10.17 -12.28
C ILE A 36 -11.31 10.54 -12.52
N GLY A 37 -12.19 10.29 -11.56
CA GLY A 37 -13.61 10.61 -11.62
C GLY A 37 -13.88 12.12 -11.70
N SER A 38 -12.92 12.97 -11.30
CA SER A 38 -12.96 14.41 -11.57
C SER A 38 -12.98 14.74 -13.07
N LYS A 39 -12.67 13.78 -13.95
CA LYS A 39 -12.74 13.92 -15.41
C LYS A 39 -14.11 13.58 -16.01
N GLY A 40 -15.07 13.14 -15.21
CA GLY A 40 -16.43 12.82 -15.69
C GLY A 40 -16.55 11.53 -16.52
N LEU A 41 -15.53 10.66 -16.56
CA LEU A 41 -15.64 9.36 -17.23
C LEU A 41 -16.32 8.31 -16.34
N GLN A 42 -17.33 7.64 -16.89
CA GLN A 42 -17.97 6.48 -16.28
C GLN A 42 -17.05 5.25 -16.41
N THR A 43 -16.85 4.55 -15.29
CA THR A 43 -16.21 3.22 -15.16
C THR A 43 -14.81 3.10 -15.75
N ILE A 44 -13.81 3.57 -15.00
CA ILE A 44 -12.41 3.30 -15.30
C ILE A 44 -12.05 1.89 -14.81
N PRO A 45 -11.44 1.04 -15.66
CA PRO A 45 -11.06 -0.30 -15.28
C PRO A 45 -10.05 -0.27 -14.13
N SER A 46 -10.23 -1.17 -13.16
CA SER A 46 -9.32 -1.43 -12.02
C SER A 46 -7.87 -1.77 -12.43
N LYS A 47 -7.60 -1.92 -13.73
CA LYS A 47 -6.31 -2.27 -14.31
C LYS A 47 -5.23 -1.19 -14.15
N ASN A 48 -5.62 0.06 -13.91
CA ASN A 48 -4.71 1.21 -13.81
C ASN A 48 -4.28 1.55 -12.38
N LEU A 49 -4.66 0.70 -11.43
CA LEU A 49 -4.09 0.66 -10.09
C LEU A 49 -3.19 -0.56 -9.96
N THR A 50 -1.95 -0.37 -9.55
CA THR A 50 -1.04 -1.46 -9.19
C THR A 50 -0.61 -1.35 -7.74
N ILE A 51 -1.06 -2.31 -6.93
CA ILE A 51 -0.55 -2.51 -5.57
C ILE A 51 0.80 -3.20 -5.63
N ILE A 52 1.78 -2.66 -4.90
CA ILE A 52 3.12 -3.23 -4.73
C ILE A 52 3.22 -3.83 -3.33
N ASN A 53 3.53 -5.12 -3.29
CA ASN A 53 3.75 -5.89 -2.08
C ASN A 53 5.24 -6.18 -1.86
N LYS A 54 5.61 -6.43 -0.60
CA LYS A 54 6.98 -6.78 -0.22
C LYS A 54 7.55 -7.99 -0.98
N ASN A 55 6.72 -8.93 -1.42
CA ASN A 55 7.18 -10.15 -2.07
C ASN A 55 7.12 -10.10 -3.61
N ASP A 56 6.71 -8.97 -4.19
CA ASP A 56 6.58 -8.85 -5.65
C ASP A 56 7.93 -8.91 -6.37
N SER A 57 7.95 -9.52 -7.55
CA SER A 57 9.10 -9.45 -8.47
C SER A 57 9.19 -8.07 -9.09
N ILE A 58 10.33 -7.39 -8.88
CA ILE A 58 10.60 -6.07 -9.45
C ILE A 58 10.51 -6.14 -10.99
N LYS A 59 11.20 -7.11 -11.61
CA LYS A 59 11.21 -7.29 -13.07
C LYS A 59 9.80 -7.43 -13.63
N THR A 60 8.99 -8.29 -13.02
CA THR A 60 7.62 -8.56 -13.48
C THR A 60 6.75 -7.31 -13.37
N LYS A 61 6.82 -6.58 -12.25
CA LYS A 61 6.03 -5.36 -12.05
C LYS A 61 6.46 -4.24 -13.00
N VAL A 62 7.75 -4.02 -13.19
CA VAL A 62 8.26 -3.05 -14.16
C VAL A 62 7.73 -3.39 -15.56
N THR A 63 7.87 -4.63 -16.03
CA THR A 63 7.36 -5.04 -17.36
C THR A 63 5.84 -4.83 -17.48
N GLN A 64 5.07 -5.21 -16.46
CA GLN A 64 3.61 -5.04 -16.46
C GLN A 64 3.21 -3.56 -16.55
N ILE A 65 3.79 -2.71 -15.71
CA ILE A 65 3.48 -1.28 -15.64
C ILE A 65 3.93 -0.57 -16.93
N THR A 66 5.11 -0.91 -17.47
CA THR A 66 5.57 -0.38 -18.77
C THR A 66 4.58 -0.71 -19.88
N ASN A 67 4.08 -1.94 -19.93
CA ASN A 67 3.10 -2.33 -20.96
C ASN A 67 1.77 -1.56 -20.82
N LEU A 68 1.32 -1.28 -19.60
CA LEU A 68 0.13 -0.46 -19.35
C LEU A 68 0.35 0.98 -19.83
N LEU A 69 1.43 1.62 -19.43
CA LEU A 69 1.75 3.01 -19.78
C LEU A 69 1.97 3.21 -21.29
N ARG A 70 2.40 2.16 -22.01
CA ARG A 70 2.53 2.19 -23.48
C ARG A 70 1.21 2.06 -24.22
N SER A 71 0.29 1.28 -23.66
CA SER A 71 -0.95 0.88 -24.35
C SER A 71 -2.13 1.80 -24.04
N GLN A 72 -1.99 2.69 -23.06
CA GLN A 72 -3.10 3.48 -22.56
C GLN A 72 -2.70 4.95 -22.36
N THR A 73 -3.68 5.83 -22.56
CA THR A 73 -3.56 7.28 -22.33
C THR A 73 -4.06 7.70 -20.96
N GLU A 74 -4.41 6.74 -20.11
CA GLU A 74 -4.93 7.03 -18.78
C GLU A 74 -3.81 7.12 -17.74
N PRO A 75 -4.04 7.90 -16.66
CA PRO A 75 -3.14 7.89 -15.52
C PRO A 75 -3.01 6.49 -14.91
N LEU A 76 -1.85 6.17 -14.35
CA LEU A 76 -1.61 4.92 -13.64
C LEU A 76 -1.17 5.22 -12.21
N LEU A 77 -1.84 4.60 -11.24
CA LEU A 77 -1.49 4.70 -9.83
C LEU A 77 -0.73 3.47 -9.38
N ILE A 78 0.44 3.66 -8.76
CA ILE A 78 1.09 2.63 -7.96
C ILE A 78 1.00 2.99 -6.47
N ALA A 79 0.74 2.00 -5.62
CA ALA A 79 0.61 2.18 -4.19
C ALA A 79 1.42 1.14 -3.41
N GLY A 80 2.03 1.58 -2.31
CA GLY A 80 2.84 0.74 -1.43
C GLY A 80 2.64 1.13 0.02
N LYS A 81 2.43 0.12 0.88
CA LYS A 81 2.24 0.29 2.31
C LYS A 81 3.49 -0.16 3.08
N SER A 82 3.94 0.66 4.02
CA SER A 82 5.00 0.34 4.99
C SER A 82 6.24 -0.29 4.32
N ASN A 83 6.53 -1.56 4.62
CA ASN A 83 7.72 -2.27 4.15
C ASN A 83 7.77 -2.52 2.62
N ALA A 84 6.68 -2.27 1.89
CA ALA A 84 6.67 -2.35 0.43
C ALA A 84 7.12 -1.05 -0.26
N ILE A 85 7.18 0.08 0.47
CA ILE A 85 7.48 1.41 -0.10
C ILE A 85 8.85 1.44 -0.78
N SER A 86 9.89 0.90 -0.12
CA SER A 86 11.24 0.89 -0.71
C SER A 86 11.28 0.15 -2.04
N LYS A 87 10.57 -0.99 -2.15
CA LYS A 87 10.46 -1.75 -3.40
C LYS A 87 9.68 -0.97 -4.45
N MET A 88 8.58 -0.33 -4.07
CA MET A 88 7.78 0.50 -4.97
C MET A 88 8.62 1.65 -5.55
N LEU A 89 9.46 2.30 -4.75
CA LEU A 89 10.38 3.34 -5.22
C LEU A 89 11.37 2.79 -6.24
N THR A 90 11.98 1.64 -5.97
CA THR A 90 12.87 0.96 -6.94
C THR A 90 12.15 0.66 -8.26
N ILE A 91 10.91 0.15 -8.20
CA ILE A 91 10.09 -0.10 -9.38
C ILE A 91 9.81 1.21 -10.14
N SER A 92 9.44 2.28 -9.44
CA SER A 92 9.18 3.62 -10.00
C SER A 92 10.40 4.18 -10.76
N GLU A 93 11.59 4.11 -10.16
CA GLU A 93 12.80 4.64 -10.79
C GLU A 93 13.27 3.80 -11.97
N LEU A 94 13.19 2.47 -11.87
CA LEU A 94 13.48 1.58 -12.99
C LEU A 94 12.50 1.79 -14.14
N LEU A 95 11.21 1.92 -13.84
CA LEU A 95 10.17 2.21 -14.82
C LEU A 95 10.48 3.48 -15.62
N LYS A 96 10.83 4.58 -14.93
CA LYS A 96 11.22 5.83 -15.59
C LYS A 96 12.43 5.67 -16.49
N SER A 97 13.44 4.92 -16.03
CA SER A 97 14.63 4.63 -16.82
C SER A 97 14.29 3.81 -18.08
N THR A 98 13.51 2.75 -17.93
CA THR A 98 13.04 1.90 -19.04
C THR A 98 12.24 2.71 -20.05
N ILE A 99 11.29 3.53 -19.61
CA ILE A 99 10.48 4.36 -20.52
C ILE A 99 11.35 5.36 -21.28
N ARG A 100 12.28 6.04 -20.60
CA ARG A 100 13.18 7.01 -21.24
C ARG A 100 14.07 6.36 -22.30
N ASN A 101 14.58 5.16 -22.04
CA ASN A 101 15.53 4.49 -22.93
C ASN A 101 14.83 3.74 -24.07
N ASP A 102 13.76 3.00 -23.78
CA ASP A 102 13.14 2.08 -24.73
C ASP A 102 11.93 2.70 -25.43
N HIS A 103 11.29 3.70 -24.83
CA HIS A 103 10.03 4.31 -25.28
C HIS A 103 10.03 5.85 -25.14
N PRO A 104 10.97 6.57 -25.76
CA PRO A 104 11.18 8.01 -25.54
C PRO A 104 10.02 8.91 -25.95
N THR A 105 9.06 8.38 -26.71
CA THR A 105 7.82 9.09 -27.08
C THR A 105 6.82 9.18 -25.93
N VAL A 106 6.92 8.30 -24.94
CA VAL A 106 6.04 8.30 -23.77
C VAL A 106 6.56 9.31 -22.75
N ARG A 107 5.83 10.42 -22.60
CA ARG A 107 6.16 11.49 -21.65
C ARG A 107 5.22 11.45 -20.47
N LEU A 108 5.77 11.30 -19.26
CA LEU A 108 5.00 11.17 -18.03
C LEU A 108 5.39 12.26 -17.03
N LYS A 109 4.38 12.79 -16.33
CA LYS A 109 4.51 13.54 -15.08
C LYS A 109 4.31 12.60 -13.91
N GLN A 110 5.05 12.82 -12.82
CA GLN A 110 4.92 12.04 -11.60
C GLN A 110 4.32 12.91 -10.49
N TYR A 111 3.34 12.37 -9.78
CA TYR A 111 2.76 12.99 -8.59
C TYR A 111 2.80 12.02 -7.42
N ASN A 112 3.23 12.51 -6.27
CA ASN A 112 3.42 11.70 -5.07
C ASN A 112 2.44 12.12 -3.98
N LYS A 113 1.87 11.17 -3.23
CA LYS A 113 1.05 11.46 -2.05
C LYS A 113 1.37 10.48 -0.93
N LEU A 114 1.62 11.02 0.26
CA LEU A 114 1.90 10.25 1.46
C LEU A 114 0.71 10.33 2.41
N THR A 115 0.23 9.18 2.88
CA THR A 115 -0.81 9.05 3.89
C THR A 115 -0.40 8.04 4.96
N LYS A 116 -1.29 7.77 5.90
CA LYS A 116 -1.09 6.81 6.99
C LYS A 116 -2.35 5.98 7.20
N GLN A 117 -2.18 4.72 7.57
CA GLN A 117 -3.24 3.81 7.98
C GLN A 117 -2.97 3.32 9.40
N SER A 118 -3.99 3.36 10.25
CA SER A 118 -3.92 2.76 11.59
C SER A 118 -3.83 1.24 11.48
N SER A 119 -2.99 0.63 12.31
CA SER A 119 -2.83 -0.81 12.39
C SER A 119 -2.75 -1.25 13.83
N LEU A 120 -3.39 -2.37 14.16
CA LEU A 120 -3.23 -3.02 15.47
C LEU A 120 -1.99 -3.92 15.51
N HIS A 121 -1.41 -4.20 14.35
CA HIS A 121 -0.22 -5.03 14.21
C HIS A 121 1.06 -4.22 14.38
N ASN A 122 1.97 -4.71 15.24
CA ASN A 122 3.29 -4.11 15.38
C ASN A 122 4.17 -4.47 14.17
N PRO A 123 4.54 -3.51 13.30
CA PRO A 123 5.33 -3.80 12.11
C PRO A 123 6.75 -4.30 12.43
N ASN A 124 7.22 -4.12 13.67
CA ASN A 124 8.53 -4.54 14.15
C ASN A 124 8.49 -5.83 14.98
N TYR A 125 7.36 -6.53 15.03
CA TYR A 125 7.27 -7.78 15.78
C TYR A 125 8.18 -8.83 15.15
N LYS A 126 9.29 -9.12 15.85
CA LYS A 126 10.11 -10.30 15.58
C LYS A 126 9.60 -11.39 16.50
N GLN A 127 9.01 -12.46 15.96
CA GLN A 127 8.81 -13.68 16.74
C GLN A 127 10.19 -14.17 17.17
N THR A 128 10.61 -13.81 18.37
CA THR A 128 11.76 -14.44 18.99
C THR A 128 11.31 -15.84 19.35
N ASN A 129 11.82 -16.84 18.64
CA ASN A 129 11.76 -18.26 19.03
C ASN A 129 12.59 -18.48 20.30
N LYS A 130 12.27 -17.79 21.38
CA LYS A 130 12.79 -18.09 22.71
C LYS A 130 11.85 -19.13 23.29
N THR A 131 12.31 -20.37 23.31
CA THR A 131 11.78 -21.42 24.19
C THR A 131 11.54 -20.82 25.56
N VAL A 132 10.27 -20.69 25.92
CA VAL A 132 9.82 -20.12 27.20
C VAL A 132 10.29 -21.05 28.31
N LYS A 133 11.41 -20.74 28.96
CA LYS A 133 11.61 -21.20 30.34
C LYS A 133 10.62 -20.40 31.17
N GLN A 134 9.53 -21.04 31.58
CA GLN A 134 8.61 -20.51 32.60
C GLN A 134 9.44 -20.12 33.82
N ARG A 135 9.60 -18.81 34.04
CA ARG A 135 9.95 -18.28 35.36
C ARG A 135 8.69 -17.69 35.93
N ASN A 136 8.12 -18.41 36.89
CA ASN A 136 7.11 -17.91 37.81
C ASN A 136 7.69 -16.69 38.52
N ASN A 137 7.24 -15.50 38.13
CA ASN A 137 7.24 -14.34 39.00
C ASN A 137 5.79 -13.85 39.06
N VAL A 138 5.07 -14.43 40.02
CA VAL A 138 3.84 -13.86 40.56
C VAL A 138 4.30 -12.70 41.43
N ASP A 139 4.37 -11.50 40.88
CA ASP A 139 4.47 -10.28 41.68
C ASP A 139 3.76 -9.12 40.98
N ASN A 140 2.70 -8.66 41.64
CA ASN A 140 2.06 -7.35 41.52
C ASN A 140 1.43 -6.95 40.17
N PHE A 141 0.25 -7.53 39.90
CA PHE A 141 -0.74 -7.01 38.94
C PHE A 141 -1.88 -6.24 39.62
N MET A 142 -1.60 -5.52 40.71
CA MET A 142 -2.57 -4.63 41.36
C MET A 142 -1.94 -3.26 41.57
N ASN A 143 -1.91 -2.47 40.50
CA ASN A 143 -1.99 -1.00 40.48
C ASN A 143 -1.71 -0.51 39.05
N ASP A 144 -2.73 -0.53 38.20
CA ASP A 144 -2.91 0.56 37.24
C ASP A 144 -4.33 0.55 36.68
N ALA A 145 -5.18 1.41 37.24
CA ALA A 145 -6.39 1.85 36.56
C ALA A 145 -5.97 2.80 35.42
N GLY A 146 -5.45 2.25 34.32
CA GLY A 146 -4.88 3.03 33.21
C GLY A 146 -5.17 2.37 31.87
N ILE A 147 -6.03 3.00 31.07
CA ILE A 147 -6.31 2.82 29.63
C ILE A 147 -5.70 1.54 29.00
N HIS A 148 -6.39 0.41 29.12
CA HIS A 148 -6.02 -0.85 28.43
C HIS A 148 -6.48 -0.83 26.96
N GLY A 149 -6.07 0.18 26.20
CA GLY A 149 -6.29 0.22 24.75
C GLY A 149 -5.21 -0.59 24.03
N HIS A 150 -5.59 -1.39 23.03
CA HIS A 150 -4.60 -2.00 22.13
C HIS A 150 -3.73 -0.89 21.50
N LYS A 151 -2.41 -1.11 21.47
CA LYS A 151 -1.49 -0.14 20.87
C LYS A 151 -1.75 -0.03 19.36
N ILE A 152 -2.11 1.17 18.92
CA ILE A 152 -2.34 1.47 17.50
C ILE A 152 -1.04 2.02 16.89
N TYR A 153 -0.58 1.38 15.82
CA TYR A 153 0.54 1.79 14.99
C TYR A 153 0.04 2.61 13.81
N GLN A 154 0.89 3.50 13.28
CA GLN A 154 0.59 4.28 12.08
C GLN A 154 1.53 3.82 10.96
N LEU A 155 0.98 3.13 9.97
CA LEU A 155 1.72 2.61 8.82
C LEU A 155 1.68 3.63 7.68
N PRO A 156 2.83 4.04 7.12
CA PRO A 156 2.84 4.96 6.00
C PRO A 156 2.32 4.26 4.74
N ILE A 157 1.63 5.01 3.89
CA ILE A 157 1.25 4.60 2.54
C ILE A 157 1.74 5.66 1.58
N LEU A 158 2.51 5.23 0.58
CA LEU A 158 2.95 6.09 -0.51
C LEU A 158 2.17 5.72 -1.78
N TYR A 159 1.68 6.76 -2.44
CA TYR A 159 1.02 6.73 -3.73
C TYR A 159 1.89 7.47 -4.74
N ILE A 160 2.11 6.88 -5.92
CA ILE A 160 2.77 7.51 -7.05
C ILE A 160 1.85 7.40 -8.26
N LEU A 161 1.41 8.55 -8.77
CA LEU A 161 0.57 8.66 -9.95
C LEU A 161 1.42 9.08 -11.14
N PHE A 162 1.41 8.27 -12.19
CA PHE A 162 1.98 8.60 -13.49
C PHE A 162 0.88 9.13 -14.40
N VAL A 163 1.06 10.34 -14.90
CA VAL A 163 0.08 11.03 -15.76
C VAL A 163 0.75 11.35 -17.10
N PRO A 164 0.13 11.03 -18.25
CA PRO A 164 0.64 11.47 -19.54
C PRO A 164 0.81 12.99 -19.60
N LYS A 165 1.90 13.50 -20.18
CA LYS A 165 2.26 14.93 -20.11
C LYS A 165 1.17 15.86 -20.66
N GLU A 166 0.49 15.42 -21.71
CA GLU A 166 -0.59 16.14 -22.40
C GLU A 166 -1.87 16.25 -21.55
N ASP A 167 -1.98 15.44 -20.50
CA ASP A 167 -3.14 15.38 -19.63
C ASP A 167 -2.97 16.31 -18.42
N SER A 168 -3.73 17.41 -18.44
CA SER A 168 -3.66 18.49 -17.45
C SER A 168 -4.94 18.67 -16.63
N SER A 169 -5.92 17.80 -16.81
CA SER A 169 -7.29 17.97 -16.31
C SER A 169 -7.55 17.38 -14.91
N LEU A 170 -6.50 16.91 -14.22
CA LEU A 170 -6.64 16.24 -12.92
C LEU A 170 -6.57 17.22 -11.75
N GLU A 171 -7.52 17.10 -10.82
CA GLU A 171 -7.47 17.82 -9.54
C GLU A 171 -6.57 17.07 -8.54
N LEU A 172 -5.33 17.55 -8.39
CA LEU A 172 -4.29 16.88 -7.60
C LEU A 172 -3.97 17.61 -6.29
N SER A 173 -5.01 18.07 -5.58
CA SER A 173 -4.81 18.72 -4.27
C SER A 173 -4.16 17.78 -3.25
N GLY A 174 -3.11 18.28 -2.59
CA GLY A 174 -2.31 17.50 -1.64
C GLY A 174 -1.41 16.43 -2.26
N TRP A 175 -1.15 16.51 -3.57
CA TRP A 175 -0.11 15.74 -4.24
C TRP A 175 1.11 16.63 -4.53
N SER A 176 2.31 16.07 -4.40
CA SER A 176 3.55 16.73 -4.74
C SER A 176 3.96 16.36 -6.17
N HIS A 177 4.07 17.35 -7.04
CA HIS A 177 4.59 17.16 -8.40
C HIS A 177 6.10 16.91 -8.37
N GLN A 178 6.57 16.01 -9.23
CA GLN A 178 7.98 15.76 -9.49
C GLN A 178 8.23 15.83 -10.99
N ASP A 179 9.09 16.76 -11.38
CA ASP A 179 9.64 16.82 -12.73
C ASP A 179 10.65 15.67 -12.92
N ASN A 180 10.59 15.03 -14.08
CA ASN A 180 11.54 14.03 -14.53
C ASN A 180 12.68 14.65 -15.34
#